data_AF-A0AAU5B559-F1
#
_entry.id   AF-A0AAU5B559-F1
#
_cell.length_a   1.000
_cell.length_b   1.000
_cell.length_c   1.000
_cell.angle_alpha   90.00
_cell.angle_beta   90.00
_cell.angle_gamma   90.00
#
_symmetry.space_group_name_H-M   'P 1'
#
loop_
_entity.id
_entity.type
_entity.pdbx_description
1 polymer ?
#
loop_
_entity_poly.entity_id
_entity_poly.type
_entity_poly.pdbx_seq_one_letter_code
_entity_poly.pdbx_strand_id
1 'polypeptide(L)'
;MHTHLFVDGLDMIARSHSGAVGLHPRRLLRPGGPLYPADAIRDVNVASVVPSEPSAGGLVVRMRLHGETVVWTDLMYPDLQGRLVDEVRFDLRQYLGEIERACREWEDADDEASLPGDGCRNTRGPVE
;
A
#
# COMPACT_ATOMS: atom_id res chain seq x y z
N MET A 1 5.71 -8.09 -5.65
CA MET A 1 5.50 -7.39 -4.37
C MET A 1 4.15 -6.69 -4.40
N HIS A 2 3.42 -6.65 -3.28
CA HIS A 2 2.14 -5.94 -3.16
C HIS A 2 2.12 -5.13 -1.87
N THR A 3 1.20 -4.16 -1.78
CA THR A 3 1.06 -3.35 -0.56
C THR A 3 0.27 -4.14 0.49
N HIS A 4 0.68 -4.02 1.74
CA HIS A 4 -0.15 -4.40 2.89
C HIS A 4 -0.60 -3.12 3.60
N LEU A 5 -1.84 -3.11 4.08
CA LEU A 5 -2.43 -1.93 4.67
C LEU A 5 -2.92 -2.22 6.08
N PHE A 6 -2.23 -1.63 7.06
CA PHE A 6 -2.51 -1.84 8.47
C PHE A 6 -3.05 -0.56 9.11
N VAL A 7 -4.16 -0.69 9.83
CA VAL A 7 -4.72 0.36 10.70
C VAL A 7 -4.94 -0.25 12.07
N ASP A 8 -4.39 0.37 13.12
CA ASP A 8 -4.43 -0.16 14.49
C ASP A 8 -3.99 -1.63 14.61
N GLY A 9 -3.02 -2.03 13.77
CA GLY A 9 -2.50 -3.41 13.69
C GLY A 9 -3.37 -4.40 12.91
N LEU A 10 -4.47 -3.95 12.30
CA LEU A 10 -5.37 -4.76 11.49
C LEU A 10 -5.04 -4.66 10.00
N ASP A 11 -4.82 -5.80 9.33
CA ASP A 11 -4.75 -5.86 7.87
C ASP A 11 -6.14 -5.59 7.29
N MET A 12 -6.35 -4.37 6.80
CA MET A 12 -7.64 -3.92 6.28
C MET A 12 -8.03 -4.69 5.02
N ILE A 13 -7.09 -5.03 4.15
CA ILE A 13 -7.38 -5.69 2.87
C ILE A 13 -7.88 -7.11 3.15
N ALA A 14 -7.15 -7.86 3.98
CA ALA A 14 -7.54 -9.22 4.35
C ALA A 14 -8.88 -9.25 5.10
N ARG A 15 -9.18 -8.22 5.91
CA ARG A 15 -10.42 -8.11 6.68
C ARG A 15 -11.63 -7.72 5.84
N SER A 16 -11.48 -6.76 4.94
CA SER A 16 -12.58 -6.31 4.07
C SER A 16 -12.84 -7.31 2.95
N HIS A 17 -11.80 -7.89 2.35
CA HIS A 17 -11.95 -8.81 1.23
C HIS A 17 -10.78 -9.80 1.13
N SER A 18 -10.91 -10.98 1.74
CA SER A 18 -9.82 -11.97 1.86
C SER A 18 -9.24 -12.48 0.53
N GLY A 19 -9.96 -12.34 -0.58
CA GLY A 19 -9.46 -12.67 -1.93
C GLY A 19 -8.79 -11.52 -2.68
N ALA A 20 -8.72 -10.31 -2.09
CA ALA A 20 -8.11 -9.15 -2.71
C ALA A 20 -6.63 -9.03 -2.32
N VAL A 21 -5.84 -8.48 -3.23
CA VAL A 21 -4.41 -8.20 -3.04
C VAL A 21 -4.19 -6.70 -3.15
N GLY A 22 -3.39 -6.13 -2.25
CA GLY A 22 -3.06 -4.72 -2.30
C GLY A 22 -2.43 -4.32 -3.63
N LEU A 23 -2.77 -3.13 -4.13
CA LEU A 23 -2.17 -2.64 -5.37
C LEU A 23 -0.67 -2.39 -5.18
N HIS A 24 0.05 -2.34 -6.30
CA HIS A 24 1.50 -2.17 -6.30
C HIS A 24 1.91 -0.84 -5.60
N PRO A 25 2.94 -0.83 -4.74
CA PRO A 25 3.41 0.36 -4.02
C PRO A 25 3.63 1.58 -4.92
N ARG A 26 4.32 1.42 -6.06
CA ARG A 26 4.50 2.48 -7.10
C ARG A 26 3.23 3.19 -7.53
N ARG A 27 2.08 2.51 -7.49
CA ARG A 27 0.80 3.11 -7.85
C ARG A 27 0.20 3.90 -6.69
N LEU A 28 0.36 3.43 -5.45
CA LEU A 28 -0.30 3.98 -4.27
C LEU A 28 0.52 5.08 -3.58
N LEU A 29 1.81 4.84 -3.37
CA LEU A 29 2.67 5.60 -2.44
C LEU A 29 3.48 6.71 -3.09
N ARG A 30 3.53 6.78 -4.42
CA ARG A 30 4.28 7.84 -5.12
C ARG A 30 3.85 9.23 -4.64
N PRO A 31 4.77 10.22 -4.57
CA PRO A 31 4.40 11.61 -4.29
C PRO A 31 3.24 12.09 -5.17
N GLY A 32 2.19 12.63 -4.54
CA GLY A 32 0.94 13.03 -5.24
C GLY A 32 0.10 11.86 -5.77
N GLY A 33 0.39 10.64 -5.33
CA GLY A 33 -0.35 9.43 -5.66
C GLY A 33 -1.71 9.33 -4.97
N PRO A 34 -2.46 8.24 -5.20
CA PRO A 34 -3.82 8.07 -4.67
C PRO A 34 -3.92 8.19 -3.15
N LEU A 35 -2.93 7.68 -2.41
CA LEU A 35 -2.88 7.76 -0.95
C LEU A 35 -2.36 9.11 -0.43
N TYR A 36 -1.86 10.01 -1.27
CA TYR A 36 -1.48 11.36 -0.81
C TYR A 36 -2.73 12.16 -0.45
N PRO A 37 -2.81 12.79 0.74
CA PRO A 37 -3.96 13.58 1.18
C PRO A 37 -4.28 14.75 0.22
N ALA A 38 -5.57 15.02 0.04
CA ALA A 38 -6.07 16.17 -0.70
C ALA A 38 -7.44 16.55 -0.14
N ASP A 39 -7.79 17.84 -0.20
CA ASP A 39 -9.03 18.38 0.36
C ASP A 39 -10.28 17.82 -0.33
N ALA A 40 -10.18 17.52 -1.62
CA ALA A 40 -11.26 16.89 -2.37
C ALA A 40 -11.47 15.44 -1.92
N ILE A 41 -12.75 15.09 -1.70
CA ILE A 41 -13.18 13.70 -1.49
C ILE A 41 -12.83 12.90 -2.75
N ARG A 42 -12.18 11.74 -2.56
CA ARG A 42 -11.84 10.83 -3.65
C ARG A 42 -11.95 9.39 -3.20
N ASP A 43 -12.40 8.54 -4.10
CA ASP A 43 -12.42 7.10 -3.91
C ASP A 43 -11.08 6.53 -4.40
N VAL A 44 -10.40 5.77 -3.54
CA VAL A 44 -9.06 5.22 -3.77
C VAL A 44 -9.13 3.70 -3.73
N ASN A 45 -8.87 3.06 -4.86
CA ASN A 45 -8.68 1.61 -4.88
C ASN A 45 -7.34 1.28 -4.24
N VAL A 46 -7.35 0.53 -3.14
CA VAL A 46 -6.14 0.10 -2.43
C VAL A 46 -5.84 -1.38 -2.65
N ALA A 47 -6.84 -2.16 -3.03
CA ALA A 47 -6.69 -3.58 -3.36
C ALA A 47 -7.55 -3.97 -4.56
N SER A 48 -7.08 -4.98 -5.29
CA SER A 48 -7.84 -5.62 -6.36
C SER A 48 -7.89 -7.14 -6.19
N VAL A 49 -9.01 -7.76 -6.55
CA VAL A 49 -9.14 -9.22 -6.69
C VAL A 49 -8.44 -9.75 -7.95
N VAL A 50 -8.16 -8.87 -8.92
CA VAL A 50 -7.38 -9.17 -10.12
C VAL A 50 -6.14 -8.27 -10.14
N PRO A 51 -4.93 -8.80 -9.88
CA PRO A 51 -3.72 -7.98 -9.75
C PRO A 51 -3.40 -7.08 -10.96
N SER A 52 -3.77 -7.52 -12.18
CA SER A 52 -3.59 -6.76 -13.42
C SER A 52 -4.66 -5.68 -13.64
N GLU A 53 -5.82 -5.80 -12.99
CA GLU A 53 -6.98 -4.91 -13.19
C GLU A 53 -7.30 -4.19 -11.88
N PRO A 54 -6.76 -2.98 -11.65
CA PRO A 54 -6.87 -2.28 -10.36
C PRO A 54 -8.30 -1.81 -10.01
N SER A 55 -9.25 -1.95 -10.93
CA SER A 55 -10.67 -1.62 -10.74
C SER A 55 -11.55 -2.86 -10.63
N ALA A 56 -11.00 -4.07 -10.61
CA ALA A 56 -11.78 -5.32 -10.57
C ALA A 56 -12.46 -5.60 -9.20
N GLY A 57 -12.62 -4.58 -8.36
CA GLY A 57 -13.12 -4.71 -6.98
C GLY A 57 -12.06 -5.22 -6.02
N GLY A 58 -12.33 -5.19 -4.71
CA GLY A 58 -11.37 -5.56 -3.68
C GLY A 58 -11.55 -4.69 -2.45
N LEU A 59 -10.80 -3.59 -2.37
CA LEU A 59 -11.01 -2.56 -1.35
C LEU A 59 -10.87 -1.17 -1.96
N VAL A 60 -11.91 -0.37 -1.78
CA VAL A 60 -11.96 1.05 -2.11
C VAL A 60 -12.13 1.81 -0.81
N VAL A 61 -11.29 2.81 -0.58
CA VAL A 61 -11.41 3.70 0.58
C VAL A 61 -11.78 5.08 0.09
N ARG A 62 -12.76 5.71 0.74
CA ARG A 62 -13.09 7.10 0.46
C ARG A 62 -12.24 8.00 1.34
N MET A 63 -11.45 8.86 0.73
CA MET A 63 -10.48 9.70 1.43
C MET A 63 -10.78 11.17 1.26
N ARG A 64 -10.56 11.95 2.33
CA ARG A 64 -10.48 13.41 2.29
C ARG A 64 -9.50 13.93 3.34
N LEU A 65 -8.90 15.07 3.04
CA LEU A 65 -8.22 15.89 4.05
C LEU A 65 -9.24 16.84 4.67
N HIS A 66 -9.25 16.94 5.99
CA HIS A 66 -10.07 17.88 6.75
C HIS A 66 -9.20 18.59 7.78
N GLY A 67 -8.73 19.79 7.45
CA GLY A 67 -7.73 20.51 8.25
C GLY A 67 -6.44 19.70 8.33
N GLU A 68 -6.03 19.32 9.55
CA GLU A 68 -4.84 18.49 9.80
C GLU A 68 -5.19 17.00 9.99
N THR A 69 -6.38 16.56 9.57
CA THR A 69 -6.84 15.18 9.73
C THR A 69 -7.15 14.53 8.39
N VAL A 70 -6.52 13.39 8.10
CA VAL A 70 -6.89 12.53 6.96
C VAL A 70 -8.01 11.60 7.42
N VAL A 71 -9.14 11.63 6.71
CA VAL A 71 -10.31 10.82 7.05
C VAL A 71 -10.52 9.78 5.96
N TRP A 72 -10.62 8.52 6.37
CA TRP A 72 -10.99 7.40 5.52
C TRP A 72 -12.38 6.93 5.92
N THR A 73 -13.29 6.80 4.95
CA THR A 73 -14.66 6.31 5.16
C THR A 73 -14.98 5.13 4.25
N ASP A 74 -16.15 4.53 4.45
CA ASP A 74 -16.70 3.41 3.67
C ASP A 74 -15.88 2.12 3.81
N LEU A 75 -15.24 1.91 4.96
CA LEU A 75 -14.34 0.78 5.20
C LEU A 75 -15.08 -0.54 5.49
N MET A 76 -16.18 -0.46 6.25
CA MET A 76 -17.15 -1.51 6.52
C MET A 76 -16.57 -2.87 6.93
N TYR A 77 -15.53 -2.91 7.78
CA TYR A 77 -14.94 -4.15 8.30
C TYR A 77 -15.00 -4.23 9.83
N PRO A 78 -15.04 -5.44 10.43
CA PRO A 78 -15.03 -5.60 11.88
C PRO A 78 -13.62 -5.41 12.49
N ASP A 79 -13.53 -4.62 13.57
CA ASP A 79 -12.33 -4.48 14.41
C ASP A 79 -11.98 -5.78 15.17
N LEU A 80 -10.98 -5.72 16.06
CA LEU A 80 -10.59 -6.86 16.92
C LEU A 80 -11.69 -7.29 17.90
N GLN A 81 -12.62 -6.40 18.23
CA GLN A 81 -13.74 -6.62 19.13
C GLN A 81 -15.04 -6.95 18.37
N GLY A 82 -14.98 -7.07 17.03
CA GLY A 82 -16.13 -7.35 16.18
C GLY A 82 -17.05 -6.15 15.92
N ARG A 83 -16.63 -4.93 16.30
CA ARG A 83 -17.39 -3.70 16.00
C ARG A 83 -17.10 -3.26 14.57
N LEU A 84 -18.14 -2.82 13.87
CA LEU A 84 -17.99 -2.30 12.53
C LEU A 84 -17.19 -0.99 12.55
N VAL A 85 -16.12 -0.96 11.75
CA VAL A 85 -15.35 0.24 11.44
C VAL A 85 -15.84 0.77 10.11
N ASP A 86 -16.49 1.93 10.13
CA ASP A 86 -16.93 2.66 8.95
C ASP A 86 -15.96 3.80 8.58
N GLU A 87 -15.31 4.38 9.59
CA GLU A 87 -14.44 5.55 9.49
C GLU A 87 -13.17 5.41 10.34
N VAL A 88 -12.05 5.88 9.80
CA VAL A 88 -10.77 6.02 10.51
C VAL A 88 -10.22 7.43 10.27
N ARG A 89 -9.62 8.01 11.32
CA ARG A 89 -9.00 9.34 11.28
C ARG A 89 -7.52 9.24 11.60
N PHE A 90 -6.70 9.95 10.83
CA PHE A 90 -5.26 10.02 11.03
C PHE A 90 -4.82 11.47 11.18
N ASP A 91 -3.86 11.73 12.07
CA ASP A 91 -3.11 12.98 12.06
C ASP A 91 -2.34 13.12 10.73
N LEU A 92 -2.38 14.30 10.12
CA LEU A 92 -1.77 14.54 8.81
C LEU A 92 -0.26 14.31 8.81
N ARG A 93 0.45 14.77 9.86
CA ARG A 93 1.92 14.63 9.93
C ARG A 93 2.30 13.17 10.09
N GLN A 94 1.62 12.45 10.98
CA GLN A 94 1.84 11.02 11.16
C GLN A 94 1.54 10.25 9.88
N TYR A 95 0.41 10.54 9.23
CA TYR A 95 0.01 9.89 7.99
C TYR A 95 1.04 10.09 6.88
N LEU A 96 1.48 11.32 6.64
CA LEU A 96 2.51 11.60 5.63
C LEU A 96 3.84 10.93 5.96
N GLY A 97 4.25 10.93 7.23
CA GLY A 97 5.44 10.23 7.68
C GLY A 97 5.41 8.73 7.37
N GLU A 98 4.25 8.08 7.55
CA GLU A 98 4.07 6.67 7.19
C GLU A 98 4.09 6.42 5.68
N ILE A 99 3.47 7.29 4.88
CA ILE A 99 3.54 7.20 3.41
C ILE A 99 4.98 7.31 2.92
N GLU A 100 5.74 8.27 3.45
CA GLU A 100 7.14 8.47 3.10
C GLU A 100 8.03 7.31 3.55
N ARG A 101 7.82 6.78 4.76
CA ARG A 101 8.52 5.59 5.26
C ARG A 101 8.27 4.39 4.36
N ALA A 102 7.01 4.11 4.06
CA ALA A 102 6.63 2.99 3.21
C ALA A 102 7.14 3.14 1.77
N CYS A 103 7.21 4.37 1.24
CA CYS A 103 7.79 4.64 -0.06
C CYS A 103 9.28 4.31 -0.09
N ARG A 104 10.05 4.77 0.90
CA ARG A 104 11.50 4.45 1.01
C ARG A 104 11.76 2.96 1.17
N GLU A 105 11.03 2.29 2.06
CA GLU A 105 11.17 0.84 2.25
C GLU A 105 10.88 0.06 0.97
N TRP A 106 9.92 0.53 0.16
CA TRP A 106 9.67 -0.06 -1.14
C TRP A 106 10.80 0.22 -2.15
N GLU A 107 11.32 1.44 -2.21
CA GLU A 107 12.43 1.82 -3.09
C GLU A 107 13.69 1.00 -2.78
N ASP A 108 14.06 0.89 -1.49
CA ASP A 108 15.19 0.08 -1.04
C ASP A 108 15.02 -1.40 -1.42
N ALA A 109 13.80 -1.94 -1.29
CA ALA A 109 13.50 -3.33 -1.66
C ALA A 109 13.50 -3.57 -3.19
N ASP A 110 13.10 -2.58 -3.99
CA ASP A 110 13.11 -2.65 -5.46
C ASP A 110 14.55 -2.59 -6.00
N ASP A 111 15.40 -1.76 -5.39
CA ASP A 111 16.81 -1.64 -5.73
C ASP A 111 17.60 -2.91 -5.40
N GLU A 112 17.40 -3.48 -4.21
CA GLU A 112 18.00 -4.78 -3.80
C GLU A 112 17.55 -5.92 -4.73
N ALA A 113 16.29 -5.94 -5.16
CA ALA A 113 15.80 -6.93 -6.13
C ALA A 113 16.36 -6.72 -7.55
N SER A 114 16.86 -5.51 -7.84
CA SER A 114 17.43 -5.13 -9.15
C SER A 114 18.94 -5.35 -9.25
N LEU A 115 19.62 -5.71 -8.15
CA LEU A 115 21.03 -6.09 -8.19
C LEU A 115 21.21 -7.41 -8.94
N PRO A 116 21.98 -7.44 -10.06
CA PRO A 116 22.34 -8.69 -10.70
C PRO A 116 23.25 -9.45 -9.74
N GLY A 117 22.81 -10.64 -9.31
CA GLY A 117 23.62 -11.56 -8.51
C GLY A 117 25.02 -11.65 -9.12
N ASP A 118 26.01 -11.35 -8.29
CA ASP A 118 27.43 -11.31 -8.60
C ASP A 118 27.82 -12.60 -9.34
N GLY A 119 27.84 -12.52 -10.67
CA GLY A 119 28.26 -13.59 -11.53
C GLY A 119 29.75 -13.77 -11.34
N CYS A 120 30.14 -14.69 -10.47
CA CYS A 120 31.50 -15.16 -10.30
C CYS A 120 32.12 -15.45 -11.68
N ARG A 121 32.93 -14.52 -12.18
CA ARG A 121 33.68 -14.65 -13.43
C ARG A 121 35.11 -15.12 -13.12
N ASN A 122 35.37 -16.34 -13.57
CA ASN A 122 36.61 -16.89 -14.12
C ASN A 122 37.83 -17.17 -13.23
N THR A 123 38.32 -18.42 -13.32
CA THR A 123 39.59 -18.86 -13.98
C THR A 123 39.73 -20.37 -13.72
N ARG A 124 40.03 -21.30 -14.65
CA ARG A 124 41.13 -21.45 -15.63
C ARG A 124 40.75 -22.63 -16.58
N GLY A 125 41.18 -22.57 -17.84
CA GLY A 125 40.68 -23.38 -18.97
C GLY A 125 41.29 -24.77 -19.16
N PRO A 126 41.01 -25.45 -20.29
CA PRO A 126 41.73 -26.65 -20.69
C PRO A 126 42.85 -26.29 -21.68
N VAL A 127 44.04 -26.82 -21.43
CA VAL A 127 45.08 -26.99 -22.45
C VAL A 127 45.00 -28.45 -22.90
N GLU A 128 44.73 -28.68 -24.18
CA GLU A 128 45.07 -29.92 -24.88
C GLU A 128 46.08 -29.58 -25.97
#